data_AF-A0A4U9TZV8-F1
#
_entry.id   AF-A0A4U9TZV8-F1
#
_cell.length_a   1.000
_cell.length_b   1.000
_cell.length_c   1.000
_cell.angle_alpha   90.00
_cell.angle_beta   90.00
_cell.angle_gamma   90.00
#
_symmetry.space_group_name_H-M   'P 1'
#
loop_
_entity.id
_entity.type
_entity.pdbx_description
1 polymer ?
#
loop_
_entity_poly.entity_id
_entity_poly.type
_entity_poly.pdbx_seq_one_letter_code
_entity_poly.pdbx_strand_id
1 'polypeptide(L)'
;MIPSIQTFRFMHLDHDGIIRMDCSSESAMAGLLALRDKFDLAFANDPDYDRHGIVTPAGLMNPNHYLAVAINYLFQHRPQWGANVAVGKTLVSSAMIDRVVADLGRKLVEVPVGFKWFVDGLFDGSFGLRRRRERRCFVPALRRHALVYR
;
A
#
# COMPACT_ATOMS: atom_id res chain seq x y z
N MET A 1 0.96 -28.72 -6.77
CA MET A 1 0.21 -27.88 -7.73
C MET A 1 -1.17 -27.68 -7.15
N ILE A 2 -1.44 -26.52 -6.57
CA ILE A 2 -2.78 -26.22 -6.02
C ILE A 2 -3.68 -25.98 -7.25
N PRO A 3 -4.79 -26.73 -7.42
CA PRO A 3 -5.69 -26.56 -8.57
C PRO A 3 -6.17 -25.11 -8.62
N SER A 4 -6.28 -24.52 -9.82
CA SER A 4 -6.78 -23.15 -9.96
C SER A 4 -8.23 -23.09 -9.49
N ILE A 5 -8.44 -22.53 -8.30
CA ILE A 5 -9.79 -22.32 -7.76
C ILE A 5 -10.35 -21.05 -8.39
N GLN A 6 -10.82 -21.14 -9.64
CA GLN A 6 -11.42 -20.02 -10.37
C GLN A 6 -12.70 -19.50 -9.71
N THR A 7 -13.30 -20.28 -8.78
CA THR A 7 -14.51 -19.91 -8.05
C THR A 7 -14.25 -19.15 -6.76
N PHE A 8 -12.98 -18.94 -6.35
CA PHE A 8 -12.62 -18.27 -5.09
C PHE A 8 -13.34 -18.81 -3.84
N ARG A 9 -13.67 -20.11 -3.81
CA ARG A 9 -14.51 -20.74 -2.76
C ARG A 9 -13.92 -20.70 -1.34
N PHE A 10 -12.65 -20.32 -1.20
CA PHE A 10 -11.96 -20.18 0.08
C PHE A 10 -12.12 -18.79 0.68
N MET A 11 -12.64 -17.82 -0.08
CA MET A 11 -12.85 -16.45 0.38
C MET A 11 -14.00 -16.41 1.38
N HIS A 12 -13.85 -15.56 2.40
CA HIS A 12 -14.97 -15.12 3.20
C HIS A 12 -15.80 -14.13 2.37
N LEU A 13 -17.10 -14.09 2.62
CA LEU A 13 -17.97 -13.12 1.95
C LEU A 13 -17.63 -11.71 2.42
N ASP A 14 -17.70 -10.76 1.50
CA ASP A 14 -17.56 -9.34 1.82
C ASP A 14 -18.82 -8.84 2.57
N HIS A 15 -18.80 -7.59 3.04
CA HIS A 15 -19.87 -6.97 3.84
C HIS A 15 -21.28 -7.05 3.24
N ASP A 16 -21.39 -7.20 1.91
CA ASP A 16 -22.65 -7.34 1.18
C ASP A 16 -22.98 -8.79 0.77
N GLY A 17 -22.22 -9.77 1.26
CA GLY A 17 -22.44 -11.19 0.96
C GLY A 17 -21.88 -11.64 -0.39
N ILE A 18 -21.16 -10.78 -1.12
CA ILE A 18 -20.56 -11.11 -2.42
C ILE A 18 -19.11 -11.56 -2.23
N ILE A 19 -18.67 -12.53 -3.03
CA ILE A 19 -17.24 -12.92 -3.07
C ILE A 19 -16.46 -11.80 -3.76
N ARG A 20 -15.67 -11.05 -2.98
CA ARG A 20 -14.69 -10.08 -3.48
C ARG A 20 -13.33 -10.31 -2.85
N MET A 21 -12.30 -10.25 -3.68
CA MET A 21 -10.90 -10.33 -3.25
C MET A 21 -10.38 -8.94 -2.91
N ASP A 22 -11.03 -8.29 -1.95
CA ASP A 22 -10.64 -6.96 -1.47
C ASP A 22 -9.71 -7.08 -0.26
N CYS A 23 -8.42 -6.78 -0.46
CA CYS A 23 -7.43 -6.82 0.61
C CYS A 23 -7.58 -5.71 1.66
N SER A 24 -8.50 -4.75 1.45
CA SER A 24 -8.79 -3.66 2.38
C SER A 24 -10.13 -3.83 3.13
N SER A 25 -10.91 -4.86 2.80
CA SER A 25 -12.15 -5.18 3.51
C SER A 25 -11.89 -6.13 4.67
N GLU A 26 -12.33 -5.76 5.88
CA GLU A 26 -12.23 -6.63 7.06
C GLU A 26 -13.01 -7.95 6.88
N SER A 27 -14.18 -7.89 6.23
CA SER A 27 -15.02 -9.07 5.98
C SER A 27 -14.33 -10.07 5.04
N ALA A 28 -13.78 -9.59 3.92
CA ALA A 28 -13.03 -10.44 3.00
C ALA A 28 -11.73 -10.98 3.63
N MET A 29 -11.13 -10.21 4.54
CA MET A 29 -9.89 -10.53 5.25
C MET A 29 -10.10 -11.32 6.55
N ALA A 30 -11.33 -11.71 6.89
CA ALA A 30 -11.68 -12.33 8.16
C ALA A 30 -10.82 -13.57 8.48
N GLY A 31 -10.54 -14.40 7.47
CA GLY A 31 -9.66 -15.57 7.63
C GLY A 31 -8.23 -15.22 8.04
N LEU A 32 -7.65 -14.15 7.50
CA LEU A 32 -6.31 -13.68 7.89
C LEU A 32 -6.35 -12.99 9.26
N LEU A 33 -7.40 -12.21 9.53
CA LEU A 33 -7.59 -11.53 10.82
C LEU A 33 -7.77 -12.49 12.00
N ALA A 34 -8.35 -13.66 11.77
CA ALA A 34 -8.44 -14.74 12.77
C ALA A 34 -7.07 -15.34 13.10
N LEU A 35 -6.07 -15.18 12.23
CA LEU A 35 -4.71 -15.68 12.41
C LEU A 35 -3.71 -14.57 12.77
N ARG A 36 -4.16 -13.33 12.95
CA ARG A 36 -3.28 -12.17 13.13
C ARG A 36 -2.31 -12.30 14.31
N ASP A 37 -2.73 -12.94 15.40
CA ASP A 37 -1.91 -13.10 16.62
C ASP A 37 -0.78 -14.12 16.44
N LYS A 38 -0.71 -14.82 15.29
CA LYS A 38 0.37 -15.77 14.95
C LYS A 38 1.54 -15.14 14.20
N PHE A 39 1.41 -13.86 13.81
CA PHE A 39 2.39 -13.15 12.99
C PHE A 39 2.61 -11.74 13.52
N ASP A 40 3.85 -11.27 13.51
CA ASP A 40 4.13 -9.85 13.81
C ASP A 40 3.54 -8.94 12.72
N LEU A 41 3.59 -9.41 11.48
CA LEU A 41 3.10 -8.72 10.31
C LEU A 41 2.59 -9.74 9.29
N ALA A 42 1.36 -9.53 8.83
CA ALA A 42 0.79 -10.25 7.69
C ALA A 42 0.29 -9.26 6.64
N PHE A 43 0.18 -9.72 5.40
CA PHE A 43 -0.32 -8.91 4.30
C PHE A 43 -1.14 -9.74 3.33
N ALA A 44 -2.03 -9.07 2.60
CA ALA A 44 -2.74 -9.65 1.47
C ALA A 44 -2.74 -8.68 0.29
N ASN A 45 -2.97 -9.23 -0.89
CA ASN A 45 -3.14 -8.47 -2.12
C ASN A 45 -4.43 -8.91 -2.80
N ASP A 46 -4.92 -8.07 -3.70
CA ASP A 46 -5.97 -8.42 -4.63
C ASP A 46 -5.43 -9.23 -5.82
N PRO A 47 -6.29 -9.78 -6.71
CA PRO A 47 -5.88 -10.76 -7.72
C PRO A 47 -4.85 -10.24 -8.75
N ASP A 48 -4.85 -8.93 -9.02
CA ASP A 48 -3.90 -8.26 -9.90
C ASP A 48 -2.71 -7.64 -9.16
N TYR A 49 -2.66 -7.73 -7.83
CA TYR A 49 -1.52 -7.35 -6.99
C TYR A 49 -1.10 -5.89 -7.13
N ASP A 50 -2.05 -4.98 -7.33
CA ASP A 50 -1.79 -3.54 -7.31
C ASP A 50 -2.24 -2.88 -6.00
N ARG A 51 -3.11 -3.54 -5.22
CA ARG A 51 -3.51 -3.16 -3.86
C ARG A 51 -2.88 -4.06 -2.81
N HIS A 52 -2.82 -3.55 -1.59
CA HIS A 52 -2.21 -4.22 -0.43
C HIS A 52 -3.05 -3.96 0.82
N GLY A 53 -3.23 -5.00 1.62
CA GLY A 53 -3.76 -4.95 2.98
C GLY A 53 -2.67 -5.31 3.96
N ILE A 54 -2.51 -4.52 5.02
CA ILE A 54 -1.49 -4.73 6.04
C ILE A 54 -2.19 -5.12 7.35
N VAL A 55 -1.85 -6.28 7.89
CA VAL A 55 -2.43 -6.82 9.12
C VAL A 55 -1.34 -6.93 10.17
N THR A 56 -1.65 -6.44 11.37
CA THR A 56 -0.84 -6.58 12.58
C THR A 56 -1.67 -7.30 13.65
N PRO A 57 -1.11 -7.67 14.81
CA PRO A 57 -1.92 -8.18 15.93
C PRO A 57 -3.07 -7.24 16.36
N ALA A 58 -2.95 -5.93 16.09
CA ALA A 58 -4.02 -4.96 16.33
C ALA A 58 -5.16 -4.99 15.30
N GLY A 59 -5.00 -5.72 14.19
CA GLY A 59 -6.00 -5.85 13.13
C GLY A 59 -5.53 -5.33 11.77
N LEU A 60 -6.50 -5.10 10.87
CA LEU A 60 -6.27 -4.56 9.54
C LEU A 60 -5.99 -3.06 9.64
N MET A 61 -4.86 -2.62 9.11
CA MET A 61 -4.48 -1.20 9.12
C MET A 61 -5.31 -0.42 8.09
N ASN A 62 -5.83 0.74 8.50
CA ASN A 62 -6.48 1.65 7.57
C ASN A 62 -5.50 2.06 6.45
N PRO A 63 -5.89 2.00 5.15
CA PRO A 63 -5.00 2.33 4.04
C PRO A 63 -4.39 3.72 4.14
N ASN A 64 -5.13 4.73 4.60
CA ASN A 64 -4.60 6.08 4.78
C ASN A 64 -3.52 6.17 5.86
N HIS A 65 -3.68 5.41 6.95
CA HIS A 65 -2.68 5.38 8.02
C HIS A 65 -1.38 4.75 7.53
N TYR A 66 -1.49 3.63 6.80
CA TYR A 66 -0.33 2.99 6.21
C TYR A 66 0.39 3.91 5.21
N LEU A 67 -0.36 4.64 4.36
CA LEU A 67 0.24 5.60 3.43
C LEU A 67 1.03 6.70 4.16
N ALA A 68 0.49 7.27 5.23
CA ALA A 68 1.18 8.28 6.02
C ALA A 68 2.49 7.73 6.63
N VAL A 69 2.45 6.53 7.21
CA VAL A 69 3.63 5.85 7.78
C VAL A 69 4.66 5.52 6.69
N ALA A 70 4.21 5.01 5.54
CA ALA A 70 5.09 4.66 4.42
C ALA A 70 5.80 5.89 3.84
N ILE A 71 5.08 7.01 3.66
CA ILE A 71 5.66 8.28 3.21
C ILE A 71 6.68 8.77 4.25
N ASN A 72 6.29 8.78 5.53
CA ASN A 72 7.18 9.21 6.62
C ASN A 72 8.50 8.42 6.61
N TYR A 73 8.40 7.09 6.58
CA TYR A 73 9.55 6.21 6.61
C TYR A 73 10.43 6.36 5.36
N LEU A 74 9.83 6.36 4.17
CA LEU A 74 10.58 6.40 2.90
C LEU A 74 11.39 7.68 2.75
N PHE A 75 10.84 8.83 3.08
CA PHE A 75 11.54 10.11 2.90
C PHE A 75 12.66 10.34 3.92
N GLN A 76 12.65 9.62 5.05
CA GLN A 76 13.75 9.62 6.03
C GLN A 76 14.82 8.57 5.71
N HIS A 77 14.46 7.45 5.08
CA HIS A 77 15.36 6.30 4.85
C HIS A 77 15.81 6.14 3.39
N ARG A 78 15.75 7.22 2.60
CA ARG A 78 16.20 7.26 1.20
C ARG A 78 17.12 8.46 0.97
N PRO A 79 18.36 8.43 1.49
CA PRO A 79 19.32 9.54 1.37
C PRO A 79 19.65 9.90 -0.09
N GLN A 80 19.46 8.97 -1.02
CA GLN A 80 19.64 9.17 -2.46
C GLN A 80 18.52 9.99 -3.13
N TRP A 81 17.42 10.31 -2.43
CA TRP A 81 16.36 11.16 -2.97
C TRP A 81 16.70 12.62 -2.73
N GLY A 82 16.97 13.34 -3.83
CA GLY A 82 17.29 14.77 -3.80
C GLY A 82 16.18 15.61 -3.14
N ALA A 83 16.53 16.82 -2.72
CA ALA A 83 15.59 17.74 -2.04
C ALA A 83 14.31 18.02 -2.86
N ASN A 84 14.44 18.01 -4.19
CA ASN A 84 13.37 18.33 -5.15
C ASN A 84 12.32 17.22 -5.32
N VAL A 85 12.55 16.04 -4.73
CA VAL A 85 11.60 14.93 -4.81
C VAL A 85 10.37 15.26 -3.98
N ALA A 86 9.21 15.34 -4.64
CA ALA A 86 7.92 15.68 -4.05
C ALA A 86 7.08 14.43 -3.70
N VAL A 87 6.07 14.65 -2.87
CA VAL A 87 5.07 13.65 -2.47
C VAL A 87 3.78 13.93 -3.22
N GLY A 88 3.35 12.98 -4.05
CA GLY A 88 2.06 13.03 -4.70
C GLY A 88 0.95 12.52 -3.79
N LYS A 89 -0.15 13.26 -3.69
CA LYS A 89 -1.35 12.91 -2.90
C LYS A 89 -2.62 13.14 -3.73
N THR A 90 -3.61 12.27 -3.63
CA THR A 90 -4.93 12.56 -4.21
C THR A 90 -5.75 13.43 -3.25
N LEU A 91 -6.58 14.33 -3.79
CA LEU A 91 -7.36 15.30 -2.99
C LEU A 91 -8.23 14.65 -1.90
N VAL A 92 -8.70 13.42 -2.13
CA VAL A 92 -9.55 12.67 -1.18
C VAL A 92 -8.77 11.91 -0.09
N SER A 93 -7.43 11.93 -0.14
CA SER A 93 -6.59 11.25 0.85
C SER A 93 -6.52 12.03 2.16
N SER A 94 -6.23 11.33 3.26
CA SER A 94 -6.18 11.92 4.61
C SER A 94 -5.23 13.12 4.71
N ALA A 95 -5.68 14.16 5.42
CA ALA A 95 -4.87 15.34 5.79
C ALA A 95 -3.71 15.00 6.75
N MET A 96 -3.61 13.75 7.22
CA MET A 96 -2.42 13.26 7.93
C MET A 96 -1.19 13.26 7.03
N ILE A 97 -1.36 12.97 5.73
CA ILE A 97 -0.26 13.00 4.76
C ILE A 97 0.31 14.42 4.68
N ASP A 98 -0.54 15.44 4.64
CA ASP A 98 -0.11 16.84 4.52
C ASP A 98 0.78 17.25 5.69
N ARG A 99 0.40 16.84 6.90
CA ARG A 99 1.18 17.08 8.12
C ARG A 99 2.52 16.38 8.09
N VAL A 100 2.55 15.10 7.70
CA VAL A 100 3.80 14.32 7.57
C VAL A 100 4.73 14.96 6.52
N VAL A 101 4.20 15.37 5.38
CA VAL A 101 5.01 15.96 4.31
C VAL A 101 5.56 17.33 4.71
N ALA A 102 4.76 18.13 5.41
CA ALA A 102 5.18 19.42 5.95
C ALA A 102 6.27 19.27 7.02
N ASP A 103 6.12 18.31 7.94
CA ASP A 103 7.10 18.01 8.99
C ASP A 103 8.46 17.57 8.39
N LEU A 104 8.42 16.80 7.31
CA LEU A 104 9.61 16.39 6.54
C LEU A 104 10.23 17.51 5.69
N GLY A 105 9.61 18.69 5.62
CA GLY A 105 10.05 19.80 4.77
C GLY A 105 10.01 19.48 3.27
N ARG A 106 9.12 18.58 2.84
CA ARG A 106 9.00 18.13 1.44
C ARG A 106 7.85 18.84 0.73
N LYS A 107 7.92 18.89 -0.60
CA LYS A 107 6.85 19.46 -1.43
C LYS A 107 5.70 18.46 -1.55
N LEU A 108 4.49 18.88 -1.21
CA LEU A 108 3.25 18.15 -1.48
C LEU A 108 2.68 18.57 -2.83
N VAL A 109 2.27 17.62 -3.65
CA VAL A 109 1.54 17.86 -4.90
C VAL A 109 0.21 17.14 -4.84
N GLU A 110 -0.86 17.92 -4.73
CA GLU A 110 -2.23 17.39 -4.74
C GLU A 110 -2.74 17.25 -6.17
N VAL A 111 -3.31 16.10 -6.48
CA VAL A 111 -3.88 15.78 -7.79
C VAL A 111 -5.31 15.25 -7.68
N PRO A 112 -6.12 15.32 -8.75
CA PRO A 112 -7.44 14.71 -8.77
C PRO A 112 -7.39 13.19 -8.56
N VAL A 113 -8.54 12.58 -8.30
CA VAL A 113 -8.64 11.12 -8.12
C VAL A 113 -8.18 10.40 -9.40
N GLY A 114 -7.26 9.44 -9.24
CA GLY A 114 -6.78 8.57 -10.31
C GLY A 114 -5.26 8.48 -10.39
N PHE A 115 -4.75 7.27 -10.56
CA PHE A 115 -3.30 7.01 -10.59
C PHE A 115 -2.59 7.64 -11.80
N LYS A 116 -3.33 7.95 -12.87
CA LYS A 116 -2.80 8.53 -14.12
C LYS A 116 -1.97 9.80 -13.89
N TRP A 117 -2.30 10.60 -12.88
CA TRP A 117 -1.64 11.86 -12.58
C TRP A 117 -0.25 11.71 -11.97
N PHE A 118 0.09 10.51 -11.47
CA PHE A 118 1.42 10.25 -10.94
C PHE A 118 2.35 9.68 -12.00
N VAL A 119 1.85 9.21 -13.15
CA VAL A 119 2.66 8.46 -14.13
C VAL A 119 3.87 9.27 -14.61
N ASP A 120 3.65 10.52 -15.00
CA ASP A 120 4.73 11.37 -15.55
C ASP A 120 5.76 11.74 -14.48
N GLY A 121 5.31 12.15 -13.28
CA GLY A 121 6.20 12.52 -12.18
C GLY A 121 6.98 11.33 -11.57
N LEU A 122 6.44 10.12 -11.68
CA LEU A 122 7.14 8.89 -11.30
C LEU A 122 8.14 8.44 -12.38
N PHE A 123 7.87 8.79 -13.65
CA PHE A 123 8.73 8.48 -14.78
C PHE A 123 9.94 9.41 -14.84
N ASP A 124 9.76 10.71 -14.62
CA ASP A 124 10.83 11.71 -14.61
C ASP A 124 11.61 11.77 -13.27
N GLY A 125 11.06 11.20 -12.20
CA GLY A 125 11.68 11.13 -10.88
C GLY A 125 11.42 12.35 -9.98
N SER A 126 10.52 13.24 -10.36
CA SER A 126 10.06 14.36 -9.54
C SER A 126 9.16 13.91 -8.37
N PHE A 127 8.54 12.73 -8.44
CA PHE A 127 7.82 12.10 -7.33
C PHE A 127 8.59 10.92 -6.71
N GLY A 128 8.57 10.84 -5.38
CA GLY A 128 9.38 9.89 -4.61
C GLY A 128 9.10 8.40 -4.83
N LEU A 129 8.00 8.01 -5.47
CA LEU A 129 7.71 6.59 -5.74
C LEU A 129 8.42 6.09 -7.02
N ARG A 130 9.75 6.11 -7.04
CA ARG A 130 10.52 5.76 -8.24
C ARG A 130 10.30 4.33 -8.73
N ARG A 131 10.07 4.16 -10.04
CA ARG A 131 10.23 2.89 -10.76
C ARG A 131 11.68 2.75 -11.26
N ARG A 132 12.45 1.78 -10.76
CA ARG A 132 13.69 1.34 -11.44
C ARG A 132 13.42 0.00 -12.12
N ARG A 133 13.51 -0.03 -13.45
CA ARG A 133 13.57 -1.20 -14.36
C ARG A 133 13.19 -2.56 -13.72
N GLU A 134 11.89 -2.76 -13.57
CA GLU A 134 11.12 -4.00 -13.70
C GLU A 134 9.66 -3.57 -13.43
N ARG A 135 8.67 -4.32 -13.84
CA ARG A 135 7.28 -3.87 -13.90
C ARG A 135 6.66 -3.62 -12.51
N ARG A 136 5.89 -2.50 -12.41
CA ARG A 136 4.94 -2.02 -11.38
C ARG A 136 5.46 -1.00 -10.34
N CYS A 137 4.72 0.11 -10.20
CA CYS A 137 4.83 1.09 -9.13
C CYS A 137 3.92 0.66 -7.98
N PHE A 138 4.51 0.21 -6.89
CA PHE A 138 4.04 0.37 -5.53
C PHE A 138 5.28 0.14 -4.67
N VAL A 139 5.51 0.96 -3.62
CA VAL A 139 6.62 0.89 -2.65
C VAL A 139 7.60 -0.29 -2.90
N PRO A 140 8.76 -0.09 -3.56
CA PRO A 140 9.68 -1.19 -3.88
C PRO A 140 10.41 -1.79 -2.66
N ALA A 141 9.91 -1.56 -1.43
CA ALA A 141 10.51 -2.08 -0.20
C ALA A 141 10.07 -3.51 0.14
N LEU A 142 8.95 -4.01 -0.40
CA LEU A 142 8.46 -5.36 -0.08
C LEU A 142 8.83 -6.43 -1.12
N ARG A 143 9.48 -6.06 -2.23
CA ARG A 143 9.81 -7.01 -3.30
C ARG A 143 11.12 -7.79 -3.12
N ARG A 144 11.88 -7.57 -2.05
CA ARG A 144 13.15 -8.29 -1.82
C ARG A 144 13.30 -9.00 -0.46
N HIS A 145 12.34 -8.87 0.45
CA HIS A 145 12.37 -9.57 1.73
C HIS A 145 10.96 -9.97 2.19
N ALA A 146 10.21 -10.68 1.34
CA ALA A 146 9.11 -11.52 1.81
C ALA A 146 9.69 -12.77 2.50
N LEU A 147 10.43 -12.54 3.58
CA LEU A 147 10.62 -13.53 4.62
C LEU A 147 9.52 -13.22 5.63
N VAL A 148 8.67 -14.21 5.86
CA VAL A 148 7.83 -14.32 7.05
C VAL A 148 8.74 -14.00 8.24
N TYR A 149 8.60 -12.81 8.82
CA TYR A 149 9.20 -12.53 10.12
C TYR A 149 8.30 -13.18 11.17
N ARG A 150 8.96 -14.00 11.98
CA ARG A 150 8.46 -14.75 13.12
C ARG A 150 9.09 -14.17 14.37
#